data_AF-A0A818QMN3-F1
#
_entry.id   AF-A0A818QMN3-F1
#
_cell.length_a   1.000
_cell.length_b   1.000
_cell.length_c   1.000
_cell.angle_alpha   90.00
_cell.angle_beta   90.00
_cell.angle_gamma   90.00
#
_symmetry.space_group_name_H-M   'P 1'
#
loop_
_entity.id
_entity.type
_entity.pdbx_description
1 polymer ?
#
loop_
_entity_poly.entity_id
_entity_poly.type
_entity_poly.pdbx_seq_one_letter_code
_entity_poly.pdbx_strand_id
1 'polypeptide(L)' 'IPVEDQPADIETQVRNLIMHYISNPNAIILAITPANVDFSTSEAVKFAKEVDPEGFFFFFI' A
#
# COMPACT_ATOMS: atom_id res chain seq x y z
N ILE A 1 -14.07 1.87 8.99
CA ILE A 1 -14.83 1.31 10.14
C ILE A 1 -13.89 0.40 10.91
N PRO A 2 -13.43 0.80 12.10
CA PRO A 2 -12.69 -0.09 12.99
C PRO A 2 -13.66 -1.18 13.43
N VAL A 3 -13.29 -2.45 13.24
CA VAL A 3 -14.03 -3.57 13.82
C VAL A 3 -13.75 -3.54 15.33
N GLU A 4 -14.78 -3.71 16.17
CA GLU A 4 -14.77 -3.49 17.63
C GLU A 4 -13.70 -4.28 18.45
N ASP A 5 -12.89 -5.13 17.81
CA ASP A 5 -11.81 -5.93 18.42
C ASP A 5 -10.41 -5.65 17.82
N GLN A 6 -10.23 -4.62 17.00
CA GLN A 6 -8.91 -4.33 16.45
C GLN A 6 -7.99 -3.69 17.51
N PRO A 7 -6.76 -4.20 17.68
CA PRO A 7 -5.82 -3.61 18.62
C PRO A 7 -5.43 -2.21 18.14
N ALA A 8 -5.11 -1.31 19.08
CA ALA A 8 -4.91 0.12 18.80
C ALA A 8 -3.75 0.40 17.83
N ASP A 9 -2.87 -0.58 17.61
CA ASP A 9 -1.70 -0.54 16.75
C ASP A 9 -1.90 -1.22 15.38
N ILE A 10 -3.13 -1.59 15.02
CA ILE A 10 -3.43 -2.30 13.76
C ILE A 10 -2.90 -1.57 12.52
N GLU A 11 -2.96 -0.24 12.49
CA GLU A 11 -2.44 0.56 11.37
C GLU A 11 -0.93 0.36 11.21
N THR A 12 -0.21 0.33 12.32
CA THR A 12 1.25 0.11 12.33
C THR A 12 1.59 -1.33 11.95
N GLN A 13 0.83 -2.30 12.45
CA GLN A 13 1.02 -3.71 12.09
C GLN A 13 0.79 -3.96 10.60
N VAL A 14 -0.31 -3.44 10.04
CA VAL A 14 -0.63 -3.56 8.62
C VAL A 14 0.42 -2.85 7.76
N ARG A 15 0.85 -1.65 8.15
CA ARG A 15 1.93 -0.95 7.43
C ARG A 15 3.22 -1.75 7.43
N ASN A 16 3.64 -2.28 8.58
CA ASN A 16 4.85 -3.09 8.68
C ASN A 16 4.75 -4.38 7.83
N LEU A 17 3.58 -5.01 7.81
CA LEU A 17 3.33 -6.19 6.99
C LEU A 17 3.45 -5.85 5.50
N ILE A 18 2.82 -4.77 5.04
CA ILE A 18 2.91 -4.32 3.64
C ILE A 18 4.36 -4.04 3.29
N MET A 19 5.06 -3.20 4.07
CA MET A 19 6.46 -2.85 3.85
C MET A 19 7.36 -4.08 3.77
N HIS A 20 7.13 -5.09 4.62
CA HIS A 20 7.89 -6.34 4.59
C HIS A 20 7.80 -7.06 3.24
N TYR A 21 6.62 -7.10 2.61
CA TYR A 21 6.44 -7.75 1.30
C TYR A 21 6.91 -6.91 0.13
N ILE A 22 6.63 -5.60 0.13
CA ILE A 22 6.96 -4.72 -1.00
C ILE A 22 8.44 -4.28 -1.00
N SER A 23 9.17 -4.51 0.09
CA SER A 23 10.63 -4.28 0.15
C SER A 23 11.44 -5.28 -0.68
N ASN A 24 10.82 -6.36 -1.17
CA ASN A 24 11.50 -7.30 -2.05
C ASN A 24 11.59 -6.70 -3.47
N PRO A 25 12.80 -6.52 -4.04
CA PRO A 25 12.98 -5.90 -5.36
C PRO A 25 12.35 -6.70 -6.52
N ASN A 26 11.98 -7.97 -6.30
CA ASN A 26 11.28 -8.80 -7.29
C ASN A 26 9.76 -8.85 -7.05
N ALA A 27 9.22 -8.11 -6.09
CA ALA A 27 7.78 -8.04 -5.85
C ALA A 27 7.10 -7.13 -6.88
N ILE A 28 5.88 -7.51 -7.29
CA ILE A 28 5.02 -6.68 -8.13
C ILE A 28 4.01 -5.99 -7.21
N ILE A 29 3.92 -4.65 -7.31
CA ILE A 29 3.01 -3.86 -6.50
C ILE A 29 1.75 -3.57 -7.32
N LEU A 30 0.62 -4.11 -6.87
CA LEU A 30 -0.67 -3.91 -7.49
C LEU A 30 -1.52 -2.94 -6.67
N ALA A 31 -1.58 -1.68 -7.08
CA ALA A 31 -2.42 -0.68 -6.44
C ALA A 31 -3.83 -0.70 -7.03
N ILE A 32 -4.75 -1.31 -6.30
CA ILE A 32 -6.18 -1.32 -6.64
C ILE A 32 -6.82 -0.09 -6.01
N THR A 33 -7.31 0.83 -6.84
CA THR A 33 -8.04 2.00 -6.35
C THR A 33 -9.42 2.05 -7.00
N PRO A 34 -10.51 2.18 -6.22
CA PRO A 34 -11.83 2.25 -6.80
C PRO A 34 -11.97 3.53 -7.66
N ALA A 35 -12.68 3.42 -8.78
CA ALA A 35 -12.76 4.47 -9.80
C ALA A 35 -13.36 5.81 -9.31
N ASN A 36 -13.99 5.82 -8.13
CA ASN A 36 -14.58 6.99 -7.51
C ASN A 36 -13.64 7.73 -6.54
N VAL A 37 -12.41 7.25 -6.34
CA VAL A 37 -11.42 7.83 -5.42
C VAL A 37 -10.22 8.37 -6.19
N ASP A 38 -9.72 9.54 -5.79
CA ASP A 38 -8.58 10.20 -6.44
C ASP A 38 -7.27 9.42 -6.23
N PHE A 39 -6.58 9.15 -7.34
CA PHE A 39 -5.24 8.54 -7.39
C PHE A 39 -4.23 9.18 -6.43
N SER A 40 -4.22 10.52 -6.34
CA SER A 40 -3.28 11.27 -5.52
C SER A 40 -3.47 11.09 -4.02
N THR A 41 -4.63 10.58 -3.60
CA THR A 41 -4.97 10.36 -2.18
C THR A 41 -4.77 8.91 -1.74
N SER A 42 -4.55 7.99 -2.68
CA SER A 42 -4.40 6.56 -2.41
C SER A 42 -3.14 6.26 -1.59
N GLU A 43 -3.29 5.55 -0.48
CA GLU A 43 -2.18 5.12 0.37
C GLU A 43 -1.27 4.12 -0.35
N ALA A 44 -1.83 3.30 -1.25
CA ALA A 44 -1.07 2.33 -2.03
C ALA A 44 -0.02 3.01 -2.92
N VAL A 45 -0.37 4.18 -3.49
CA VAL A 45 0.56 4.97 -4.31
C VAL A 45 1.68 5.57 -3.46
N LYS A 46 1.39 5.98 -2.22
CA LYS A 46 2.41 6.50 -1.30
C LYS A 46 3.43 5.42 -0.94
N PHE A 47 2.96 4.24 -0.54
CA PHE A 47 3.84 3.12 -0.20
C PHE A 47 4.66 2.65 -1.41
N ALA A 48 4.03 2.56 -2.59
CA ALA A 48 4.75 2.18 -3.81
C ALA A 48 5.89 3.14 -4.13
N LYS A 49 5.67 4.46 -4.01
CA LYS A 49 6.72 5.47 -4.26
C LYS A 49 7.86 5.45 -3.27
N GLU A 50 7.63 4.98 -2.05
CA GLU A 50 8.69 4.84 -1.03
C GLU A 50 9.65 3.69 -1.35
N VAL A 51 9.18 2.63 -2.00
CA VAL A 51 9.99 1.43 -2.32
C VAL A 51 10.39 1.31 -3.79
N ASP A 52 9.59 1.88 -4.70
CA ASP A 52 9.80 1.92 -6.15
C ASP A 52 9.52 3.34 -6.69
N PRO A 53 10.48 4.27 -6.52
CA PRO A 53 10.33 5.64 -7.01
C PRO A 53 10.37 5.75 -8.55
N GLU A 54 10.95 4.75 -9.23
CA GLU A 54 11.06 4.71 -10.69
C GLU A 54 9.79 4.13 -11.34
N GLY A 55 8.99 3.36 -10.59
CA GLY A 55 7.70 2.83 -11.00
C GLY A 55 7.79 1.68 -11.99
N PHE A 56 8.91 0.94 -12.00
CA PHE A 56 9.12 -0.17 -12.93
C PHE A 56 8.25 -1.39 -12.63
N PHE A 57 7.87 -1.59 -11.36
CA PHE A 57 7.09 -2.75 -10.91
C PHE A 57 5.77 -2.36 -10.25
N PHE A 58 5.33 -1.11 -10.47
CA PHE A 58 4.07 -0.56 -9.99
C PHE A 58 2.99 -0.59 -11.07
N PHE A 59 1.92 -1.35 -10.82
CA PHE A 59 0.75 -1.40 -11.70
C PHE A 59 -0.49 -0.91 -10.95
N PHE A 60 -1.28 -0.08 -11.63
CA PHE A 60 -2.52 0.49 -11.11
C PHE A 60 -3.71 -0.17 -11.81
N ILE A 61 -4.72 -0.60 -11.02
CA ILE A 61 -5.99 -1.15 -11.49
C ILE A 61 -7.14 -0.32 -10.93
#